data_AF-A0A7J7XQA3-F1
#
_entry.id   AF-A0A7J7XQA3-F1
#
_cell.length_a   1.000
_cell.length_b   1.000
_cell.length_c   1.000
_cell.angle_alpha   90.00
_cell.angle_beta   90.00
_cell.angle_gamma   90.00
#
_symmetry.space_group_name_H-M   'P 1'
#
loop_
_entity.id
_entity.type
_entity.pdbx_description
1 polymer ?
#
loop_
_entity_poly.entity_id
_entity_poly.type
_entity_poly.pdbx_seq_one_letter_code
_entity_poly.pdbx_strand_id
1 'polypeptide(L)'
;MAALSTWLSSVRRLHCSAAVRAGSQWRLQQGLAASPSGYGPLTELPDWSYADGRPAPPMKGQLRRKAQREKFARRVVLLSQEMDAGLQAWQLRQQEKFQEEERKRKNALKPKGAALQSPLPSQ
;
A
#
# COMPACT_ATOMS: atom_id res chain seq x y z
N MET A 1 65.98 13.38 36.77
CA MET A 1 64.84 14.29 36.55
C MET A 1 64.01 13.75 35.39
N ALA A 2 63.14 12.77 35.63
CA ALA A 2 62.29 12.18 34.58
C ALA A 2 60.98 12.97 34.52
N ALA A 3 60.78 13.74 33.45
CA ALA A 3 59.53 14.42 33.20
C ALA A 3 58.53 13.42 32.59
N LEU A 4 57.55 12.96 33.38
CA LEU A 4 56.38 12.27 32.85
C LEU A 4 55.51 13.30 32.12
N SER A 5 55.55 13.29 30.80
CA SER A 5 54.59 14.00 29.97
C SER A 5 53.25 13.24 30.02
N THR A 6 52.32 13.74 30.81
CA THR A 6 50.93 13.27 30.80
C THR A 6 50.28 13.70 29.48
N TRP A 7 50.16 12.75 28.55
CA TRP A 7 49.33 12.91 27.36
C TRP A 7 47.86 13.01 27.80
N LEU A 8 47.32 14.23 27.82
CA LEU A 8 45.87 14.44 27.87
C LEU A 8 45.28 14.04 26.52
N SER A 9 44.80 12.80 26.44
CA SER A 9 43.96 12.34 25.34
C SER A 9 42.68 13.18 25.32
N SER A 10 42.63 14.19 24.44
CA SER A 10 41.39 14.93 24.15
C SER A 10 40.38 13.96 23.52
N VAL A 11 39.39 13.54 24.32
CA VAL A 11 38.26 12.75 23.84
C VAL A 11 37.39 13.66 22.97
N ARG A 12 37.51 13.55 21.65
CA ARG A 12 36.58 14.20 20.72
C ARG A 12 35.19 13.62 20.98
N ARG A 13 34.31 14.38 21.65
CA ARG A 13 32.89 14.01 21.84
C ARG A 13 32.14 14.18 20.52
N LEU A 14 32.34 13.26 19.59
CA LEU A 14 31.50 13.16 18.41
C LEU A 14 30.15 12.59 18.83
N HIS A 15 29.08 13.31 18.55
CA HIS A 15 27.73 12.89 18.87
C HIS A 15 27.32 11.75 17.92
N CYS A 16 27.13 10.54 18.46
CA CYS A 16 26.73 9.35 17.68
C CYS A 16 25.21 9.15 17.59
N SER A 17 24.39 10.11 18.01
CA SER A 17 22.94 9.97 17.88
C SER A 17 22.53 10.00 16.40
N ALA A 18 21.45 9.30 16.06
CA ALA A 18 20.81 9.47 14.76
C ALA A 18 20.51 10.96 14.50
N ALA A 19 20.82 11.44 13.30
CA ALA A 19 20.47 12.80 12.90
C ALA A 19 18.93 12.92 12.89
N VAL A 20 18.38 13.61 13.88
CA VAL A 20 16.94 13.91 13.92
C VAL A 20 16.66 14.91 12.80
N ARG A 21 15.75 14.54 11.89
CA ARG A 21 15.25 15.49 10.88
C ARG A 21 14.38 16.53 11.58
N ALA A 22 15.00 17.64 11.98
CA ALA A 22 14.31 18.76 12.60
C ALA A 22 13.11 19.20 11.75
N GLY A 23 11.95 19.39 12.39
CA GLY A 23 10.72 19.81 11.74
C GLY A 23 10.04 18.78 10.82
N SER A 24 10.49 17.51 10.83
CA SER A 24 9.85 16.45 10.01
C SER A 24 8.40 16.17 10.42
N GLN A 25 8.11 16.16 11.72
CA GLN A 25 6.75 15.97 12.25
C GLN A 25 5.81 17.11 11.84
N TRP A 26 6.26 18.37 11.94
CA TRP A 26 5.48 19.52 11.48
C TRP A 26 5.18 19.41 9.98
N ARG A 27 6.18 19.05 9.16
CA ARG A 27 5.97 18.85 7.70
C ARG A 27 4.92 17.78 7.42
N LEU A 28 4.98 16.65 8.12
CA LEU A 28 3.97 15.59 7.99
C LEU A 28 2.58 16.05 8.39
N GLN A 29 2.45 16.85 9.46
CA GLN A 29 1.18 17.47 9.86
C GLN A 29 0.62 18.41 8.78
N GLN A 30 1.49 19.04 7.98
CA GLN A 30 1.09 19.87 6.84
C GLN A 30 0.90 19.08 5.54
N GLY A 31 0.98 17.74 5.57
CA GLY A 31 0.85 16.90 4.36
C GLY A 31 2.07 16.97 3.42
N LEU A 32 3.21 17.47 3.89
CA LEU A 32 4.47 17.52 3.15
C LEU A 32 5.32 16.28 3.41
N ALA A 33 6.31 16.05 2.53
CA ALA A 33 7.31 15.01 2.76
C ALA A 33 8.10 15.29 4.05
N ALA A 34 8.32 14.26 4.87
CA ALA A 34 9.15 14.36 6.08
C ALA A 34 10.57 14.89 5.78
N SER A 35 11.12 14.51 4.63
CA SER A 35 12.37 15.06 4.07
C SER A 35 12.06 16.08 2.97
N PRO A 36 12.66 17.28 2.99
CA PRO A 36 12.45 18.28 1.93
C PRO A 36 12.95 17.82 0.55
N SER A 37 13.89 16.86 0.51
CA SER A 37 14.43 16.26 -0.72
C SER A 37 13.60 15.09 -1.27
N GLY A 38 12.50 14.71 -0.62
CA GLY A 38 11.71 13.53 -1.00
C GLY A 38 10.88 13.76 -2.26
N TYR A 39 9.88 14.63 -2.15
CA TYR A 39 9.06 15.11 -3.25
C TYR A 39 8.63 16.55 -2.93
N GLY A 40 8.38 17.34 -3.96
CA GLY A 40 7.98 18.73 -3.82
C GLY A 40 8.65 19.63 -4.85
N PRO A 41 8.31 20.93 -4.87
CA PRO A 41 8.80 21.86 -5.89
C PRO A 41 10.33 21.96 -5.87
N LEU A 42 10.96 21.88 -4.70
CA LEU A 42 12.42 21.94 -4.54
C LEU A 42 13.18 20.81 -5.27
N THR A 43 12.54 19.67 -5.55
CA THR A 43 13.21 18.49 -6.14
C THR A 43 12.60 18.05 -7.47
N GLU A 44 11.38 18.50 -7.77
CA GLU A 44 10.67 18.15 -9.01
C GLU A 44 10.77 19.22 -10.08
N LEU A 45 11.02 20.49 -9.71
CA LEU A 45 11.30 21.56 -10.68
C LEU A 45 12.72 21.44 -11.24
N PRO A 46 12.96 21.92 -12.47
CA PRO A 46 14.30 21.95 -13.04
C PRO A 46 15.17 22.97 -12.32
N ASP A 47 16.42 22.60 -12.03
CA ASP A 47 17.38 23.46 -11.34
C ASP A 47 17.84 24.66 -12.20
N TRP A 48 17.68 24.58 -13.53
CA TRP A 48 18.09 25.62 -14.48
C TRP A 48 17.24 25.58 -15.76
N SER A 49 17.33 26.63 -16.57
CA SER A 49 16.77 26.73 -17.92
C SER A 49 17.70 27.54 -18.82
N TYR A 50 17.54 27.44 -20.14
CA TYR A 50 18.32 28.26 -21.07
C TYR A 50 17.89 29.73 -20.97
N ALA A 51 18.81 30.67 -21.20
CA ALA A 51 18.52 32.10 -21.18
C ALA A 51 17.41 32.52 -22.15
N ASP A 52 17.30 31.82 -23.28
CA ASP A 52 16.24 32.01 -24.29
C ASP A 52 14.85 31.52 -23.82
N GLY A 53 14.74 30.95 -22.61
CA GLY A 53 13.51 30.38 -22.06
C GLY A 53 13.24 28.93 -22.48
N ARG A 54 14.14 28.30 -23.24
CA ARG A 54 14.01 26.87 -23.57
C ARG A 54 14.13 26.02 -22.29
N PRO A 55 13.34 24.94 -22.17
CA PRO A 55 13.42 24.07 -20.99
C PRO A 55 14.74 23.30 -20.95
N ALA A 56 15.25 23.07 -19.75
CA ALA A 56 16.37 22.17 -19.57
C ALA A 56 15.98 20.72 -19.89
N PRO A 57 16.91 19.90 -20.39
CA PRO A 57 16.67 18.47 -20.55
C PRO A 57 16.34 17.81 -19.19
N PRO A 58 15.47 16.79 -19.17
CA PRO A 58 15.01 16.18 -17.93
C PRO A 58 16.16 15.46 -17.20
N MET A 59 16.21 15.63 -15.88
CA MET A 59 17.23 15.01 -15.04
C MET A 59 17.00 13.49 -14.92
N LYS A 60 18.09 12.70 -14.95
CA LYS A 60 18.04 11.23 -14.81
C LYS A 60 17.24 10.76 -13.59
N GLY A 61 17.44 11.44 -12.45
CA GLY A 61 16.72 11.13 -11.20
C GLY A 61 15.22 11.38 -11.30
N GLN A 62 14.80 12.45 -11.98
CA GLN A 62 13.40 12.77 -12.22
C GLN A 62 12.74 11.73 -13.13
N LEU A 63 13.40 11.35 -14.22
CA LEU A 63 12.91 10.29 -15.12
C LEU A 63 12.72 8.97 -14.38
N ARG A 64 13.72 8.56 -13.57
CA ARG A 64 13.62 7.36 -12.73
C ARG A 64 12.44 7.45 -11.75
N ARG A 65 12.26 8.58 -11.05
CA ARG A 65 11.13 8.78 -10.13
C ARG A 65 9.79 8.70 -10.85
N LYS A 66 9.65 9.30 -12.04
CA LYS A 66 8.44 9.21 -12.86
C LYS A 66 8.12 7.76 -13.23
N ALA A 67 9.09 7.01 -13.73
CA ALA A 67 8.90 5.59 -14.08
C ALA A 67 8.52 4.73 -12.85
N GLN A 68 9.12 4.99 -11.69
CA GLN A 68 8.78 4.31 -10.44
C GLN A 68 7.36 4.62 -9.98
N ARG A 69 6.93 5.90 -10.04
CA ARG A 69 5.57 6.33 -9.71
C ARG A 69 4.53 5.71 -10.65
N GLU A 70 4.85 5.64 -11.95
CA GLU A 70 4.01 4.98 -12.93
C GLU A 70 3.86 3.49 -12.64
N LYS A 71 4.96 2.77 -12.38
CA LYS A 71 4.93 1.36 -12.00
C LYS A 71 4.09 1.12 -10.74
N PHE A 72 4.22 2.01 -9.76
CA PHE A 72 3.43 1.97 -8.53
C PHE A 72 1.94 2.16 -8.83
N ALA A 73 1.56 3.19 -9.60
CA ALA A 73 0.17 3.46 -9.95
C ALA A 73 -0.46 2.29 -10.74
N ARG A 74 0.26 1.72 -11.71
CA ARG A 74 -0.19 0.53 -12.45
C ARG A 74 -0.47 -0.65 -11.51
N ARG A 75 0.39 -0.87 -10.51
CA ARG A 75 0.20 -1.95 -9.52
C ARG A 75 -1.01 -1.72 -8.64
N VAL A 76 -1.24 -0.48 -8.20
CA VAL A 76 -2.44 -0.14 -7.40
C VAL A 76 -3.71 -0.47 -8.19
N VAL A 77 -3.79 -0.04 -9.45
CA VAL A 77 -4.95 -0.32 -10.31
C VAL A 77 -5.16 -1.82 -10.51
N LEU A 78 -4.09 -2.56 -10.82
CA LEU A 78 -4.15 -4.01 -10.99
C LEU A 78 -4.74 -4.71 -9.76
N LEU A 79 -4.21 -4.42 -8.57
CA LEU A 79 -4.64 -5.06 -7.33
C LEU A 79 -6.10 -4.72 -7.00
N SER A 80 -6.54 -3.49 -7.26
CA SER A 80 -7.95 -3.11 -7.08
C SER A 80 -8.86 -3.92 -8.01
N GLN A 81 -8.49 -4.07 -9.28
CA GLN A 81 -9.27 -4.85 -10.25
C GLN A 81 -9.33 -6.34 -9.88
N GLU A 82 -8.22 -6.92 -9.44
CA GLU A 82 -8.17 -8.32 -8.99
C GLU A 82 -9.09 -8.56 -7.79
N MET A 83 -9.10 -7.61 -6.84
CA MET A 83 -9.97 -7.67 -5.68
C MET A 83 -11.45 -7.59 -6.07
N ASP A 84 -11.81 -6.64 -6.94
CA ASP A 84 -13.18 -6.44 -7.41
C ASP A 84 -13.69 -7.66 -8.18
N ALA A 85 -12.87 -8.20 -9.09
CA ALA A 85 -13.18 -9.43 -9.82
C ALA A 85 -13.35 -10.63 -8.89
N GLY A 86 -12.48 -10.74 -7.86
CA GLY A 86 -12.58 -11.78 -6.84
C GLY A 86 -13.89 -11.71 -6.05
N LEU A 87 -14.32 -10.50 -5.69
CA LEU A 87 -15.58 -10.26 -4.98
C LEU A 87 -16.78 -10.62 -5.86
N GLN A 88 -16.81 -10.17 -7.12
CA GLN A 88 -17.87 -10.48 -8.07
C GLN A 88 -17.98 -12.00 -8.29
N ALA A 89 -16.85 -12.67 -8.53
CA ALA A 89 -16.83 -14.12 -8.72
C ALA A 89 -17.31 -14.88 -7.46
N TRP A 90 -16.97 -14.39 -6.27
CA TRP A 90 -17.49 -14.97 -5.03
C TRP A 90 -19.01 -14.79 -4.90
N GLN A 91 -19.54 -13.59 -5.18
CA GLN A 91 -20.97 -13.31 -5.13
C GLN A 91 -21.76 -14.20 -6.11
N LEU A 92 -21.27 -14.33 -7.35
CA LEU A 92 -21.87 -15.21 -8.36
C LEU A 92 -21.92 -16.66 -7.88
N ARG A 93 -20.82 -17.18 -7.34
CA ARG A 93 -20.79 -18.55 -6.79
C ARG A 93 -21.77 -18.75 -5.64
N GLN A 94 -21.99 -17.75 -4.79
CA GLN A 94 -23.00 -17.85 -3.73
C GLN A 94 -24.41 -17.92 -4.33
N GLN A 95 -24.71 -17.04 -5.28
CA GLN A 95 -26.02 -17.04 -5.96
C GLN A 95 -26.29 -18.35 -6.68
N GLU A 96 -25.30 -18.88 -7.41
CA GLU A 96 -25.40 -20.16 -8.10
C GLU A 96 -25.66 -21.31 -7.13
N LYS A 97 -24.99 -21.35 -5.97
CA LYS A 97 -25.24 -22.37 -4.95
C LYS A 97 -26.69 -22.33 -4.44
N PHE A 98 -27.19 -21.14 -4.09
CA PHE A 98 -28.58 -21.00 -3.65
C PHE A 98 -29.57 -21.40 -4.75
N GLN A 99 -29.32 -21.00 -5.99
CA GLN A 99 -30.16 -21.38 -7.12
C GLN A 99 -30.11 -22.89 -7.38
N GLU A 100 -28.95 -23.52 -7.25
CA GLU A 100 -28.79 -24.97 -7.43
C GLU A 100 -29.53 -25.75 -6.35
N GLU A 101 -29.46 -25.32 -5.09
CA GLU A 101 -30.23 -25.92 -3.99
C GLU A 101 -31.73 -25.80 -4.23
N GLU A 102 -32.21 -24.63 -4.62
CA GLU A 102 -33.61 -24.41 -4.98
C GLU A 102 -34.04 -25.27 -6.18
N ARG A 103 -33.19 -25.40 -7.20
CA ARG A 103 -33.44 -26.28 -8.36
C ARG A 103 -33.50 -27.75 -7.93
N LYS A 104 -32.59 -28.20 -7.06
CA LYS A 104 -32.59 -29.58 -6.52
C LYS A 104 -33.85 -29.84 -5.70
N ARG A 105 -34.30 -28.89 -4.88
CA ARG A 105 -35.56 -28.99 -4.12
C ARG A 105 -36.78 -29.07 -5.04
N LYS A 106 -36.88 -28.20 -6.04
CA LYS A 106 -37.99 -28.20 -7.01
C LYS A 106 -38.03 -29.46 -7.87
N ASN A 107 -36.86 -30.00 -8.22
CA ASN A 107 -36.75 -31.23 -9.00
C ASN A 107 -36.81 -32.50 -8.14
N ALA A 108 -36.90 -32.39 -6.82
CA ALA A 108 -36.98 -33.55 -5.94
C ALA A 108 -38.30 -34.31 -6.19
N LEU A 109 -38.20 -35.64 -6.23
CA LEU A 109 -39.38 -36.50 -6.32
C LEU A 109 -40.22 -36.37 -5.04
N LYS A 110 -41.54 -36.54 -5.18
CA LYS A 110 -42.44 -36.56 -4.02
C LYS A 110 -41.99 -37.63 -3.02
N PRO A 111 -41.92 -37.31 -1.72
CA PRO A 111 -41.54 -38.28 -0.71
C PRO A 111 -42.59 -39.40 -0.64
N LYS A 112 -42.14 -40.64 -0.41
CA LYS A 112 -42.99 -41.84 -0.29
C LYS A 112 -42.68 -42.57 1.02
N GLY A 113 -43.52 -43.55 1.39
CA GLY A 113 -43.26 -44.43 2.53
C GLY A 113 -43.48 -43.74 3.88
N ALA A 114 -42.43 -43.72 4.73
CA ALA A 114 -42.48 -43.21 6.10
C ALA A 114 -42.99 -41.75 6.23
N ALA A 115 -42.77 -40.91 5.21
CA ALA A 115 -43.25 -39.53 5.18
C ALA A 115 -44.77 -39.38 5.07
N LEU A 116 -45.52 -40.44 4.72
CA LEU A 116 -46.98 -40.46 4.68
C LEU A 116 -47.62 -41.06 5.94
N GLN A 117 -46.81 -41.64 6.84
CA GLN A 117 -47.31 -42.15 8.11
C GLN A 117 -47.46 -40.98 9.07
N SER A 118 -48.68 -40.44 9.21
CA SER A 118 -48.99 -39.48 10.27
C SER A 118 -48.76 -40.14 11.64
N PRO A 119 -48.17 -39.44 12.63
CA PRO A 119 -48.05 -39.99 13.98
C PRO A 119 -49.47 -40.25 14.51
N LEU A 120 -49.76 -41.52 14.83
CA LEU A 120 -50.99 -41.89 15.53
C LEU A 120 -51.02 -41.17 16.88
N PRO A 121 -52.17 -40.59 17.31
CA PRO A 121 -52.27 -39.93 18.60
C PRO A 121 -52.01 -40.95 19.71
N SER A 122 -51.00 -40.69 20.54
CA SER A 122 -50.77 -41.41 21.79
C SER A 122 -51.93 -41.11 22.75
N GLN A 123 -52.64 -42.17 23.15
CA GLN A 123 -53.70 -42.12 24.17
C GLN A 123 -53.17 -41.70 25.54
#